data_AF-A0A7K3AEP8-F1
#
_entry.id   AF-A0A7K3AEP8-F1
#
_cell.length_a   1.000
_cell.length_b   1.000
_cell.length_c   1.000
_cell.angle_alpha   90.00
_cell.angle_beta   90.00
_cell.angle_gamma   90.00
#
_symmetry.space_group_name_H-M   'P 1'
#
loop_
_entity.id
_entity.type
_entity.pdbx_description
1 polymer ?
#
loop_
_entity_poly.entity_id
_entity_poly.type
_entity_poly.pdbx_seq_one_letter_code
_entity_poly.pdbx_strand_id
1 'polypeptide(L)'
;MFTYHDADPAGHGRPTPNGPLPCGATAYPFLIDCGNDPRGEMLSHWLGPVKAPAAVRTGTLDAYDQGRYVPGGWAQWYSMGGKSFLYTPDSCAKGAACKLVVAPHGCLSDNPFLGDRFARGSRPNEYADTNDLVVLYPQTDISVARGNPQGRWDWWGYTGGDYAQKSAPQMRAIMNQVHALGG
;
A
#
# COMPACT_ATOMS: atom_id res chain seq x y z
N MET A 1 -7.34 13.36 17.63
CA MET A 1 -8.70 12.77 17.65
C MET A 1 -8.92 12.08 16.31
N PHE A 2 -9.46 10.86 16.28
CA PHE A 2 -9.96 10.30 15.02
C PHE A 2 -11.28 10.98 14.67
N THR A 3 -11.43 11.45 13.44
CA THR A 3 -12.73 11.83 12.90
C THR A 3 -13.35 10.58 12.28
N TYR A 4 -14.51 10.19 12.78
CA TYR A 4 -15.28 9.11 12.19
C TYR A 4 -16.13 9.70 11.06
N HIS A 5 -15.98 9.16 9.86
CA HIS A 5 -16.75 9.56 8.68
C HIS A 5 -17.66 8.40 8.27
N ASP A 6 -18.96 8.52 8.53
CA ASP A 6 -19.98 7.50 8.25
C ASP A 6 -21.15 8.01 7.39
N ALA A 7 -21.16 9.31 7.10
CA ALA A 7 -22.13 9.95 6.21
C ALA A 7 -21.62 10.15 4.77
N ASP A 8 -20.34 9.88 4.51
CA ASP A 8 -19.78 9.97 3.16
C ASP A 8 -20.41 8.88 2.26
N PRO A 9 -20.83 9.21 1.02
CA PRO A 9 -21.44 8.25 0.11
C PRO A 9 -20.41 7.32 -0.54
N ALA A 10 -19.30 7.03 0.15
CA ALA A 10 -18.18 6.27 -0.37
C ALA A 10 -18.56 4.80 -0.61
N GLY A 11 -18.31 4.32 -1.83
CA GLY A 11 -18.34 2.89 -2.14
C GLY A 11 -17.16 2.16 -1.50
N HIS A 12 -17.06 0.84 -1.73
CA HIS A 12 -15.91 0.07 -1.30
C HIS A 12 -14.71 0.34 -2.22
N GLY A 13 -14.02 1.43 -1.94
CA GLY A 13 -12.84 1.89 -2.65
C GLY A 13 -11.93 2.68 -1.73
N ARG A 14 -10.81 3.14 -2.28
CA ARG A 14 -9.83 4.00 -1.65
C ARG A 14 -10.18 5.46 -1.96
N PRO A 15 -10.69 6.25 -1.00
CA PRO A 15 -10.85 7.68 -1.21
C PRO A 15 -9.49 8.33 -1.43
N THR A 16 -9.39 9.05 -2.55
CA THR A 16 -8.23 9.81 -2.96
C THR A 16 -8.69 10.99 -3.82
N PRO A 17 -8.13 12.19 -3.64
CA PRO A 17 -8.37 13.28 -4.58
C PRO A 17 -8.04 12.86 -6.02
N ASN A 18 -8.90 13.20 -6.98
CA ASN A 18 -8.76 12.84 -8.39
C ASN A 18 -8.79 11.34 -8.68
N GLY A 19 -9.44 10.54 -7.82
CA GLY A 19 -9.75 9.14 -8.11
C GLY A 19 -10.52 9.00 -9.43
N PRO A 20 -10.21 8.00 -10.28
CA PRO A 20 -10.85 7.82 -11.59
C PRO A 20 -12.32 7.41 -11.54
N LEU A 21 -12.86 7.08 -10.36
CA LEU A 21 -14.23 6.65 -10.16
C LEU A 21 -14.99 7.64 -9.26
N PRO A 22 -16.31 7.78 -9.45
CA PRO A 22 -17.14 8.59 -8.55
C PRO A 22 -17.18 7.99 -7.14
N CYS A 23 -17.39 8.82 -6.12
CA CYS A 23 -17.34 8.42 -4.70
C CYS A 23 -18.11 7.12 -4.38
N GLY A 24 -19.34 6.98 -4.86
CA GLY A 24 -20.19 5.81 -4.58
C GLY A 24 -19.84 4.52 -5.35
N ALA A 25 -18.83 4.55 -6.22
CA ALA A 25 -18.49 3.38 -7.03
C ALA A 25 -17.77 2.29 -6.21
N THR A 26 -18.11 1.04 -6.50
CA THR A 26 -17.37 -0.15 -6.05
C THR A 26 -16.93 -0.93 -7.27
N ALA A 27 -15.84 -0.48 -7.89
CA ALA A 27 -15.34 -1.04 -9.14
C ALA A 27 -13.83 -0.83 -9.25
N TYR A 28 -13.19 -1.52 -10.20
CA TYR A 28 -11.80 -1.28 -10.54
C TYR A 28 -11.57 0.15 -11.05
N PRO A 29 -10.47 0.82 -10.65
CA PRO A 29 -9.33 0.31 -9.89
C PRO A 29 -9.45 0.49 -8.36
N PHE A 30 -10.67 0.61 -7.83
CA PHE A 30 -10.96 0.86 -6.42
C PHE A 30 -10.31 2.14 -5.88
N LEU A 31 -10.16 3.15 -6.74
CA LEU A 31 -9.72 4.50 -6.38
C LEU A 31 -10.89 5.44 -6.68
N ILE A 32 -11.48 6.01 -5.65
CA ILE A 32 -12.71 6.81 -5.73
C ILE A 32 -12.43 8.26 -5.33
N ASP A 33 -13.04 9.21 -6.01
CA ASP A 33 -13.01 10.62 -5.64
C ASP A 33 -14.25 10.99 -4.83
N CYS A 34 -14.02 11.29 -3.55
CA CYS A 34 -15.04 11.72 -2.59
C CYS A 34 -14.91 13.20 -2.21
N GLY A 35 -14.04 13.97 -2.88
CA GLY A 35 -13.82 15.39 -2.56
C GLY A 35 -13.14 15.64 -1.21
N ASN A 36 -12.63 14.60 -0.54
CA ASN A 36 -11.93 14.66 0.73
C ASN A 36 -10.54 14.00 0.64
N ASP A 37 -9.72 14.14 1.69
CA ASP A 37 -8.40 13.50 1.78
C ASP A 37 -8.21 12.71 3.09
N PRO A 38 -8.81 11.51 3.20
CA PRO A 38 -8.64 10.67 4.38
C PRO A 38 -7.20 10.17 4.57
N ARG A 39 -6.33 10.22 3.54
CA ARG A 39 -4.91 9.89 3.72
C ARG A 39 -4.20 10.98 4.52
N GLY A 40 -4.48 12.25 4.24
CA GLY A 40 -3.96 13.36 5.02
C GLY A 40 -4.35 13.28 6.50
N GLU A 41 -5.63 12.98 6.78
CA GLU A 41 -6.13 12.82 8.15
C GLU A 41 -5.45 11.65 8.88
N MET A 42 -5.33 10.50 8.20
CA MET A 42 -4.67 9.31 8.75
C MET A 42 -3.18 9.57 9.05
N LEU A 43 -2.45 10.20 8.12
CA LEU A 43 -1.03 10.53 8.33
C LEU A 43 -0.85 11.57 9.44
N SER A 44 -1.73 12.57 9.49
CA SER A 44 -1.73 13.56 10.57
C SER A 44 -1.94 12.92 11.94
N HIS A 45 -2.79 11.89 11.99
CA HIS A 45 -3.02 11.14 13.21
C HIS A 45 -1.79 10.33 13.66
N TRP A 46 -1.11 9.66 12.73
CA TRP A 46 0.07 8.83 13.04
C TRP A 46 1.32 9.64 13.37
N LEU A 47 1.54 10.74 12.65
CA LEU A 47 2.82 11.46 12.66
C LEU A 47 2.76 12.82 13.38
N GLY A 48 1.57 13.25 13.81
CA GLY A 48 1.31 14.63 14.17
C GLY A 48 1.06 15.48 12.91
N PRO A 49 1.02 16.82 13.02
CA PRO A 49 0.77 17.70 11.88
C PRO A 49 1.70 17.38 10.70
N VAL A 50 1.12 17.07 9.53
CA VAL A 50 1.87 16.86 8.28
C VAL A 50 1.71 18.07 7.37
N LYS A 51 2.75 18.37 6.58
CA LYS A 51 2.69 19.38 5.53
C LYS A 51 1.70 18.95 4.45
N ALA A 52 1.12 19.94 3.77
CA ALA A 52 0.25 19.71 2.63
C ALA A 52 0.93 18.80 1.58
N PRO A 53 0.16 17.97 0.86
CA PRO A 53 0.70 17.08 -0.17
C PRO A 53 1.30 17.89 -1.33
N ALA A 54 2.36 17.39 -1.94
CA ALA A 54 2.97 18.01 -3.11
C ALA A 54 1.97 18.11 -4.29
N ALA A 55 1.99 19.23 -5.00
CA ALA A 55 1.21 19.40 -6.23
C ALA A 55 1.78 18.55 -7.39
N VAL A 56 3.10 18.37 -7.41
CA VAL A 56 3.83 17.54 -8.38
C VAL A 56 4.80 16.66 -7.60
N ARG A 57 4.79 15.37 -7.93
CA ARG A 57 5.67 14.38 -7.31
C ARG A 57 7.11 14.56 -7.78
N THR A 58 8.06 14.50 -6.85
CA THR A 58 9.49 14.62 -7.16
C THR A 58 10.24 13.30 -7.05
N GLY A 59 9.75 12.38 -6.23
CA GLY A 59 10.34 11.07 -6.03
C GLY A 59 10.16 10.09 -7.20
N THR A 60 10.77 8.92 -7.02
CA THR A 60 10.73 7.79 -7.96
C THR A 60 9.88 6.66 -7.40
N LEU A 61 9.17 5.94 -8.28
CA LEU A 61 8.44 4.72 -7.92
C LEU A 61 9.15 3.53 -8.56
N ASP A 62 9.96 2.84 -7.78
CA ASP A 62 10.76 1.71 -8.24
C ASP A 62 10.05 0.39 -7.95
N ALA A 63 10.22 -0.58 -8.85
CA ALA A 63 9.78 -1.95 -8.65
C ALA A 63 10.99 -2.86 -8.34
N TYR A 64 10.87 -3.72 -7.35
CA TYR A 64 11.93 -4.65 -6.95
C TYR A 64 11.39 -6.05 -6.70
N ASP A 65 12.29 -7.04 -6.72
CA ASP A 65 11.98 -8.44 -6.49
C ASP A 65 11.55 -8.68 -5.03
N GLN A 66 10.25 -8.89 -4.82
CA GLN A 66 9.67 -9.14 -3.50
C GLN A 66 10.06 -10.53 -2.98
N GLY A 67 10.35 -11.49 -3.87
CA GLY A 67 10.67 -12.87 -3.50
C GLY A 67 11.88 -12.98 -2.57
N ARG A 68 12.85 -12.06 -2.70
CA ARG A 68 14.04 -11.95 -1.82
C ARG A 68 13.71 -11.80 -0.34
N TYR A 69 12.53 -11.26 -0.03
CA TYR A 69 12.10 -10.98 1.33
C TYR A 69 11.09 -11.99 1.85
N VAL A 70 10.58 -12.87 0.99
CA VAL A 70 9.61 -13.90 1.37
C VAL A 70 10.33 -15.08 2.03
N PRO A 71 9.82 -15.64 3.13
CA PRO A 71 10.38 -16.87 3.71
C PRO A 71 10.54 -17.98 2.67
N GLY A 72 11.74 -18.55 2.56
CA GLY A 72 12.04 -19.57 1.55
C GLY A 72 12.16 -19.06 0.11
N GLY A 73 12.09 -17.76 -0.13
CA GLY A 73 12.36 -17.13 -1.44
C GLY A 73 11.24 -17.28 -2.49
N TRP A 74 10.12 -17.94 -2.15
CA TRP A 74 9.06 -18.23 -3.10
C TRP A 74 7.78 -17.44 -2.80
N ALA A 75 7.65 -16.25 -3.39
CA ALA A 75 6.52 -15.34 -3.18
C ALA A 75 5.15 -15.97 -3.50
N GLN A 76 5.05 -16.61 -4.66
CA GLN A 76 3.80 -17.24 -5.11
C GLN A 76 3.34 -18.34 -4.14
N TRP A 77 4.27 -19.03 -3.48
CA TRP A 77 3.92 -20.01 -2.46
C TRP A 77 3.11 -19.42 -1.33
N TYR A 78 3.17 -18.13 -1.04
CA TYR A 78 2.34 -17.49 -0.03
C TYR A 78 1.31 -16.53 -0.61
N SER A 79 0.93 -16.69 -1.89
CA SER A 79 0.02 -15.78 -2.60
C SER A 79 0.53 -14.32 -2.59
N MET A 80 1.85 -14.15 -2.65
CA MET A 80 2.52 -12.86 -2.72
C MET A 80 3.02 -12.60 -4.14
N GLY A 81 2.95 -11.34 -4.58
CA GLY A 81 3.43 -10.91 -5.89
C GLY A 81 4.95 -11.08 -6.03
N GLY A 82 5.41 -11.25 -7.27
CA GLY A 82 6.86 -11.33 -7.55
C GLY A 82 7.59 -9.99 -7.37
N LYS A 83 6.86 -8.87 -7.35
CA LYS A 83 7.43 -7.53 -7.20
C LYS A 83 6.72 -6.72 -6.13
N SER A 84 7.44 -5.80 -5.52
CA SER A 84 6.91 -4.73 -4.67
C SER A 84 7.29 -3.38 -5.26
N PHE A 85 6.56 -2.33 -4.87
CA PHE A 85 6.93 -0.97 -5.24
C PHE A 85 7.42 -0.16 -4.04
N LEU A 86 8.39 0.72 -4.28
CA LEU A 86 8.91 1.67 -3.31
C LEU A 86 8.85 3.07 -3.91
N TYR A 87 8.13 3.98 -3.25
CA TYR A 87 8.20 5.39 -3.56
C TYR A 87 9.25 6.06 -2.68
N THR A 88 10.27 6.64 -3.32
CA THR A 88 11.38 7.32 -2.64
C THR A 88 11.41 8.78 -3.06
N PRO A 89 11.06 9.73 -2.16
CA PRO A 89 11.24 11.15 -2.41
C PRO A 89 12.69 11.53 -2.69
N ASP A 90 12.86 12.61 -3.45
CA ASP A 90 14.16 13.18 -3.76
C ASP A 90 15.00 13.50 -2.52
N SER A 91 14.37 13.98 -1.44
CA SER A 91 15.05 14.28 -0.18
C SER A 91 15.64 13.02 0.45
N CYS A 92 14.86 11.95 0.53
CA CYS A 92 15.28 10.64 1.05
C CYS A 92 16.39 10.03 0.20
N ALA A 93 16.26 10.11 -1.13
CA ALA A 93 17.30 9.62 -2.05
C ALA A 93 18.64 10.37 -1.90
N LYS A 94 18.60 11.64 -1.47
CA LYS A 94 19.78 12.47 -1.18
C LYS A 94 20.34 12.29 0.23
N GLY A 95 19.80 11.34 1.01
CA GLY A 95 20.32 10.97 2.33
C GLY A 95 19.65 11.66 3.52
N ALA A 96 18.51 12.33 3.32
CA ALA A 96 17.71 12.79 4.44
C ALA A 96 17.21 11.60 5.28
N ALA A 97 17.09 11.79 6.60
CA ALA A 97 16.45 10.81 7.46
C ALA A 97 14.95 10.79 7.19
N CYS A 98 14.42 9.65 6.76
CA CYS A 98 13.02 9.50 6.37
C CYS A 98 12.29 8.45 7.21
N LYS A 99 10.98 8.63 7.35
CA LYS A 99 10.10 7.63 7.97
C LYS A 99 9.57 6.68 6.91
N LEU A 100 9.22 5.45 7.29
CA LEU A 100 8.63 4.48 6.39
C LEU A 100 7.12 4.36 6.62
N VAL A 101 6.35 4.40 5.54
CA VAL A 101 4.92 4.08 5.53
C VAL A 101 4.71 2.84 4.67
N VAL A 102 4.04 1.82 5.22
CA VAL A 102 3.64 0.63 4.44
C VAL A 102 2.17 0.78 4.03
N ALA A 103 1.91 0.68 2.73
CA ALA A 103 0.59 0.88 2.13
C ALA A 103 0.14 -0.39 1.40
N PRO A 104 -0.44 -1.37 2.11
CA PRO A 104 -1.01 -2.56 1.47
C PRO A 104 -2.24 -2.17 0.63
N HIS A 105 -2.34 -2.76 -0.55
CA HIS A 105 -3.50 -2.62 -1.41
C HIS A 105 -4.66 -3.53 -0.97
N GLY A 106 -5.84 -3.32 -1.54
CA GLY A 106 -7.02 -4.14 -1.30
C GLY A 106 -7.06 -5.40 -2.17
N CYS A 107 -8.14 -6.17 -2.02
CA CYS A 107 -8.43 -7.30 -2.91
C CYS A 107 -8.43 -6.85 -4.38
N LEU A 108 -8.10 -7.77 -5.27
CA LEU A 108 -8.13 -7.59 -6.72
C LEU A 108 -7.17 -6.52 -7.25
N SER A 109 -6.41 -5.84 -6.38
CA SER A 109 -5.56 -4.72 -6.78
C SER A 109 -4.19 -5.17 -7.33
N ASP A 110 -3.86 -6.45 -7.15
CA ASP A 110 -2.72 -7.16 -7.73
C ASP A 110 -2.96 -7.63 -9.18
N ASN A 111 -4.15 -7.35 -9.72
CA ASN A 111 -4.50 -7.69 -11.08
C ASN A 111 -3.44 -7.12 -12.05
N PRO A 112 -2.85 -7.93 -12.95
CA PRO A 112 -1.85 -7.47 -13.91
C PRO A 112 -2.30 -6.25 -14.73
N PHE A 113 -3.61 -6.09 -14.97
CA PHE A 113 -4.18 -4.94 -15.68
C PHE A 113 -4.16 -3.64 -14.85
N LEU A 114 -4.03 -3.72 -13.53
CA LEU A 114 -3.91 -2.56 -12.65
C LEU A 114 -2.45 -2.13 -12.47
N GLY A 115 -1.48 -3.04 -12.58
CA GLY A 115 -0.06 -2.70 -12.48
C GLY A 115 0.26 -1.88 -11.23
N ASP A 116 0.82 -0.68 -11.40
CA ASP A 116 1.18 0.22 -10.30
C ASP A 116 0.10 1.27 -9.98
N ARG A 117 -1.12 1.15 -10.51
CA ARG A 117 -2.19 2.16 -10.34
C ARG A 117 -2.49 2.45 -8.88
N PHE A 118 -2.52 1.45 -7.99
CA PHE A 118 -2.71 1.70 -6.56
C PHE A 118 -1.53 2.46 -5.96
N ALA A 119 -0.29 2.04 -6.25
CA ALA A 119 0.91 2.71 -5.77
C ALA A 119 1.00 4.15 -6.27
N ARG A 120 0.59 4.42 -7.53
CA ARG A 120 0.54 5.77 -8.11
C ARG A 120 -0.69 6.57 -7.68
N GLY A 121 -1.81 5.95 -7.38
CA GLY A 121 -3.09 6.64 -7.29
C GLY A 121 -3.65 6.76 -5.88
N SER A 122 -3.04 6.11 -4.88
CA SER A 122 -3.65 5.99 -3.54
C SER A 122 -3.43 7.18 -2.60
N ARG A 123 -2.66 8.20 -3.02
CA ARG A 123 -2.31 9.48 -2.35
C ARG A 123 -1.05 9.58 -1.46
N PRO A 124 -0.45 8.53 -0.88
CA PRO A 124 0.69 8.69 0.02
C PRO A 124 1.93 9.34 -0.60
N ASN A 125 2.16 9.19 -1.91
CA ASN A 125 3.38 9.66 -2.57
C ASN A 125 3.52 11.18 -2.53
N GLU A 126 2.41 11.91 -2.67
CA GLU A 126 2.40 13.36 -2.59
C GLU A 126 2.69 13.86 -1.17
N TYR A 127 2.23 13.14 -0.14
CA TYR A 127 2.61 13.43 1.24
C TYR A 127 4.06 13.06 1.52
N ALA A 128 4.55 11.99 0.92
CA ALA A 128 5.93 11.54 1.04
C ALA A 128 6.94 12.61 0.60
N ASP A 129 6.69 13.29 -0.52
CA ASP A 129 7.57 14.37 -1.01
C ASP A 129 7.66 15.57 -0.06
N THR A 130 6.64 15.84 0.75
CA THR A 130 6.62 17.03 1.63
C THR A 130 6.96 16.72 3.09
N ASN A 131 6.95 15.44 3.46
CA ASN A 131 7.06 14.99 4.86
C ASN A 131 8.19 13.98 5.10
N ASP A 132 9.13 13.83 4.17
CA ASP A 132 10.27 12.91 4.30
C ASP A 132 9.81 11.47 4.62
N LEU A 133 8.86 10.98 3.82
CA LEU A 133 8.33 9.62 3.96
C LEU A 133 8.74 8.78 2.76
N VAL A 134 9.26 7.59 3.00
CA VAL A 134 9.35 6.54 1.99
C VAL A 134 8.08 5.70 2.06
N VAL A 135 7.50 5.33 0.91
CA VAL A 135 6.26 4.53 0.88
C VAL A 135 6.51 3.17 0.24
N LEU A 136 6.32 2.13 1.04
CA LEU A 136 6.43 0.74 0.63
C LEU A 136 5.05 0.20 0.24
N TYR A 137 4.92 -0.39 -0.95
CA TYR A 137 3.73 -1.04 -1.47
C TYR A 137 3.99 -2.53 -1.76
N PRO A 138 3.93 -3.39 -0.73
CA PRO A 138 4.00 -4.83 -0.91
C PRO A 138 2.83 -5.32 -1.78
N GLN A 139 3.04 -6.39 -2.54
CA GLN A 139 2.01 -6.92 -3.44
C GLN A 139 1.59 -8.34 -3.03
N THR A 140 0.30 -8.63 -3.13
CA THR A 140 -0.20 -10.02 -3.18
C THR A 140 -0.27 -10.51 -4.62
N ASP A 141 -0.61 -11.79 -4.80
CA ASP A 141 -0.89 -12.40 -6.10
C ASP A 141 -2.10 -13.32 -6.00
N ILE A 142 -2.79 -13.53 -7.12
CA ILE A 142 -3.90 -14.46 -7.24
C ILE A 142 -3.38 -15.88 -7.06
N SER A 143 -4.03 -16.65 -6.17
CA SER A 143 -3.71 -18.07 -5.96
C SER A 143 -4.97 -18.91 -5.86
N VAL A 144 -5.35 -19.56 -6.95
CA VAL A 144 -6.46 -20.54 -6.94
C VAL A 144 -6.12 -21.74 -6.06
N ALA A 145 -4.85 -22.20 -6.08
CA ALA A 145 -4.38 -23.34 -5.30
C ALA A 145 -4.51 -23.12 -3.78
N ARG A 146 -4.48 -21.86 -3.31
CA ARG A 146 -4.70 -21.50 -1.90
C ARG A 146 -6.11 -20.99 -1.59
N GLY A 147 -7.03 -21.03 -2.55
CA GLY A 147 -8.36 -20.44 -2.34
C GLY A 147 -8.34 -18.92 -2.21
N ASN A 148 -7.35 -18.25 -2.79
CA ASN A 148 -7.25 -16.79 -2.89
C ASN A 148 -7.38 -16.30 -4.35
N PRO A 149 -8.53 -16.52 -5.02
CA PRO A 149 -8.71 -16.15 -6.43
C PRO A 149 -8.76 -14.63 -6.67
N GLN A 150 -8.75 -13.84 -5.59
CA GLN A 150 -8.86 -12.39 -5.64
C GLN A 150 -7.61 -11.68 -5.13
N GLY A 151 -6.50 -12.38 -4.94
CA GLY A 151 -5.25 -11.70 -4.65
C GLY A 151 -5.27 -10.90 -3.36
N ARG A 152 -5.94 -11.41 -2.33
CA ARG A 152 -6.13 -10.72 -1.05
C ARG A 152 -4.95 -10.97 -0.12
N TRP A 153 -4.71 -10.09 0.83
CA TRP A 153 -3.89 -10.41 2.01
C TRP A 153 -4.50 -11.56 2.81
N ASP A 154 -3.67 -12.33 3.51
CA ASP A 154 -4.16 -13.44 4.33
C ASP A 154 -4.81 -12.94 5.62
N TRP A 155 -6.14 -12.90 5.61
CA TRP A 155 -6.96 -12.58 6.78
C TRP A 155 -7.89 -13.74 7.18
N TRP A 156 -7.74 -14.92 6.57
CA TRP A 156 -8.57 -16.10 6.87
C TRP A 156 -7.80 -17.42 6.99
N GLY A 157 -6.46 -17.40 6.90
CA GLY A 157 -5.59 -18.54 7.21
C GLY A 157 -5.14 -19.37 6.02
N TYR A 158 -5.17 -18.86 4.79
CA TYR A 158 -4.78 -19.65 3.62
C TYR A 158 -3.26 -19.90 3.51
N THR A 159 -2.45 -19.15 4.26
CA THR A 159 -1.01 -19.37 4.39
C THR A 159 -0.62 -20.15 5.65
N GLY A 160 -1.56 -20.41 6.56
CA GLY A 160 -1.33 -21.13 7.81
C GLY A 160 -2.24 -20.67 8.94
N GLY A 161 -2.34 -21.46 10.02
CA GLY A 161 -3.15 -21.11 11.20
C GLY A 161 -2.62 -19.92 12.01
N ASP A 162 -1.37 -19.53 11.77
CA ASP A 162 -0.70 -18.40 12.41
C ASP A 162 -0.80 -17.10 11.59
N TYR A 163 -1.69 -17.02 10.58
CA TYR A 163 -1.82 -15.88 9.65
C TYR A 163 -1.97 -14.50 10.32
N ALA A 164 -2.54 -14.45 11.53
CA ALA A 164 -2.71 -13.23 12.31
C ALA A 164 -1.60 -13.00 13.38
N GLN A 165 -0.54 -13.82 13.38
CA GLN A 165 0.59 -13.72 14.31
C GLN A 165 1.85 -13.19 13.63
N LYS A 166 2.81 -12.67 14.40
CA LYS A 166 4.10 -12.17 13.87
C LYS A 166 4.89 -13.20 13.06
N SER A 167 4.61 -14.49 13.25
CA SER A 167 5.22 -15.60 12.50
C SER A 167 4.63 -15.79 11.10
N ALA A 168 3.48 -15.17 10.79
CA ALA A 168 2.79 -15.36 9.53
C ALA A 168 3.69 -15.05 8.33
N PRO A 169 3.71 -15.90 7.28
CA PRO A 169 4.61 -15.72 6.15
C PRO A 169 4.49 -14.36 5.46
N GLN A 170 3.28 -13.84 5.26
CA GLN A 170 3.07 -12.53 4.62
C GLN A 170 3.54 -11.37 5.50
N MET A 171 3.26 -11.42 6.81
CA MET A 171 3.78 -10.40 7.75
C MET A 171 5.30 -10.43 7.81
N ARG A 172 5.91 -11.62 7.88
CA ARG A 172 7.37 -11.77 7.84
C ARG A 172 7.95 -11.19 6.55
N ALA A 173 7.32 -11.45 5.41
CA ALA A 173 7.77 -10.90 4.13
C ALA A 173 7.72 -9.36 4.08
N ILE A 174 6.67 -8.75 4.62
CA ILE A 174 6.57 -7.29 4.73
C ILE A 174 7.64 -6.77 5.71
N MET A 175 7.78 -7.37 6.88
CA MET A 175 8.76 -6.92 7.87
C MET A 175 10.21 -7.09 7.41
N ASN A 176 10.51 -8.13 6.61
CA ASN A 176 11.82 -8.28 5.98
C ASN A 176 12.13 -7.13 4.99
N GLN A 177 11.11 -6.64 4.26
CA GLN A 177 11.26 -5.45 3.40
C GLN A 177 11.49 -4.19 4.24
N VAL A 178 10.75 -4.03 5.34
CA VAL A 178 10.93 -2.93 6.30
C VAL A 178 12.35 -2.91 6.87
N HIS A 179 12.85 -4.06 7.33
CA HIS A 179 14.21 -4.22 7.85
C HIS A 179 15.30 -3.92 6.82
N ALA A 180 15.08 -4.29 5.56
CA ALA A 180 16.02 -3.95 4.48
C ALA A 180 16.09 -2.45 4.17
N LEU A 181 15.06 -1.68 4.55
CA LEU A 181 15.02 -0.22 4.42
C LEU A 181 15.53 0.51 5.67
N GLY A 182 16.04 -0.22 6.67
CA GLY A 182 16.57 0.35 7.91
C GLY A 182 15.50 0.65 8.98
N GLY A 183 14.30 0.08 8.86
CA GLY A 183 13.21 0.14 9.84
C GLY A 183 12.99 -1.16 10.60
#